data_AF-A0A2M7KJJ5-F1
#
_entry.id   AF-A0A2M7KJJ5-F1
#
_cell.length_a   1.000
_cell.length_b   1.000
_cell.length_c   1.000
_cell.angle_alpha   90.00
_cell.angle_beta   90.00
_cell.angle_gamma   90.00
#
_symmetry.space_group_name_H-M   'P 1'
#
loop_
_entity.id
_entity.type
_entity.pdbx_description
1 polymer ?
#
loop_
_entity_poly.entity_id
_entity_poly.type
_entity_poly.pdbx_seq_one_letter_code
_entity_poly.pdbx_strand_id
1 'polypeptide(L)'
;MDFYQCCFYTVYSLVSSREIDRAHEVYDDGARQRMAVFVAQASKPCIVFKVLAANRKPAGEEGVEAALRFAYEHIKPTDVVIVGMWQRCRDQVGENTEIVRRILGAEGS
;
A
#
# COMPACT_ATOMS: atom_id res chain seq x y z
N MET A 1 2.70 23.21 2.34
CA MET A 1 3.08 21.88 2.87
C MET A 1 3.23 20.97 1.67
N ASP A 2 4.38 20.33 1.51
CA ASP A 2 4.67 19.46 0.38
C ASP A 2 4.71 18.00 0.83
N PHE A 3 4.31 17.08 -0.04
CA PHE A 3 4.38 15.64 0.19
C PHE A 3 4.74 14.90 -1.09
N TYR A 4 5.17 13.64 -0.97
CA TYR A 4 5.31 12.72 -2.09
C TYR A 4 4.12 11.78 -2.18
N GLN A 5 3.68 11.45 -3.39
CA GLN A 5 2.77 10.32 -3.62
C GLN A 5 3.58 9.11 -4.07
N CYS A 6 3.53 8.05 -3.27
CA CYS A 6 4.42 6.90 -3.37
C CYS A 6 3.62 5.64 -3.69
N CYS A 7 3.74 5.17 -4.93
CA CYS A 7 3.10 3.91 -5.33
C CYS A 7 3.95 2.73 -4.86
N PHE A 8 3.41 1.83 -4.05
CA PHE A 8 4.15 0.63 -3.62
C PHE A 8 4.52 -0.29 -4.78
N TYR A 9 3.70 -0.35 -5.82
CA TYR A 9 3.95 -1.25 -6.94
C TYR A 9 4.22 -0.47 -8.21
N THR A 10 5.40 -0.68 -8.78
CA THR A 10 5.73 -0.17 -10.09
C THR A 10 4.90 -0.89 -11.14
N VAL A 11 4.03 -0.16 -11.86
CA VAL A 11 3.19 -0.71 -12.93
C VAL A 11 3.79 -0.37 -14.29
N TYR A 12 4.99 -0.88 -14.55
CA TYR A 12 5.58 -0.85 -15.89
C TYR A 12 5.62 -2.27 -16.45
N SER A 13 5.53 -2.35 -17.77
CA SER A 13 5.88 -3.57 -18.48
C SER A 13 7.32 -3.99 -18.14
N LEU A 14 7.62 -5.29 -18.13
CA LEU A 14 9.00 -5.80 -18.03
C LEU A 14 9.88 -5.37 -19.23
N VAL A 15 9.28 -4.74 -20.24
CA VAL A 15 9.96 -4.16 -21.38
C VAL A 15 10.49 -2.78 -20.98
N SER A 16 11.75 -2.50 -21.33
CA SER A 16 12.47 -1.27 -20.98
C SER A 16 11.86 0.04 -21.49
N SER A 17 10.68 0.01 -22.13
CA SER A 17 10.02 1.15 -22.78
C SER A 17 9.36 2.13 -21.80
N ARG A 18 9.29 1.83 -20.48
CA ARG A 18 8.53 2.62 -19.48
C ARG A 18 7.05 2.82 -19.85
N GLU A 19 6.52 1.98 -20.73
CA GLU A 19 5.11 1.98 -21.08
C GLU A 19 4.31 1.24 -20.01
N ILE A 20 3.11 1.75 -19.74
CA ILE A 20 2.15 1.09 -18.86
C ILE A 20 1.50 -0.03 -19.69
N ASP A 21 2.02 -1.25 -19.58
CA ASP A 21 1.35 -2.44 -20.09
C ASP A 21 0.18 -2.78 -19.17
N ARG A 22 -1.00 -2.24 -19.51
CA ARG A 22 -2.25 -2.49 -18.80
C ARG A 22 -2.75 -3.93 -18.95
N ALA A 23 -2.25 -4.69 -19.92
CA ALA A 23 -2.60 -6.09 -20.11
C ALA A 23 -1.76 -7.01 -19.20
N HIS A 24 -0.52 -6.62 -18.89
CA HIS A 24 0.40 -7.39 -18.04
C HIS A 24 0.98 -6.54 -16.91
N GLU A 25 0.11 -5.97 -16.07
CA GLU A 25 0.56 -5.27 -14.88
C GLU A 25 1.25 -6.23 -13.90
N VAL A 26 2.53 -6.00 -13.62
CA VAL A 26 3.30 -6.78 -12.63
C VAL A 26 3.33 -6.05 -11.29
N TYR A 27 2.80 -6.69 -10.24
CA TYR A 27 2.85 -6.19 -8.87
C TYR A 27 4.01 -6.84 -8.10
N ASP A 28 5.23 -6.41 -8.46
CA ASP A 28 6.50 -6.92 -7.91
C ASP A 28 6.68 -6.54 -6.42
N ASP A 29 6.93 -7.54 -5.58
CA ASP A 29 7.24 -7.32 -4.15
C ASP A 29 8.60 -6.63 -3.96
N GLY A 30 9.55 -6.83 -4.86
CA GLY A 30 10.84 -6.13 -4.82
C GLY A 30 10.65 -4.62 -5.02
N ALA A 31 9.75 -4.20 -5.91
CA ALA A 31 9.39 -2.81 -6.10
C ALA A 31 8.76 -2.22 -4.83
N ARG A 32 7.87 -2.97 -4.18
CA ARG A 32 7.27 -2.59 -2.89
C ARG A 32 8.33 -2.37 -1.82
N GLN A 33 9.29 -3.28 -1.68
CA GLN A 33 10.39 -3.13 -0.72
C GLN A 33 11.26 -1.91 -1.01
N ARG A 34 11.62 -1.66 -2.28
CA ARG A 34 12.40 -0.48 -2.65
C ARG A 34 11.65 0.82 -2.35
N MET A 35 10.35 0.88 -2.62
CA MET A 35 9.53 2.04 -2.29
C MET A 35 9.40 2.24 -0.77
N ALA A 36 9.22 1.16 0.00
CA ALA A 36 9.18 1.21 1.46
C ALA A 36 10.47 1.82 2.04
N VAL A 37 11.64 1.41 1.55
CA VAL A 37 12.94 2.00 1.95
C VAL A 37 12.99 3.50 1.63
N PHE A 38 12.54 3.91 0.44
CA PHE A 38 12.48 5.33 0.07
C PHE A 38 11.56 6.12 1.01
N VAL A 39 10.34 5.61 1.28
CA VAL A 39 9.35 6.27 2.13
C VAL A 39 9.89 6.46 3.56
N ALA A 40 10.53 5.45 4.12
CA ALA A 40 11.15 5.52 5.45
C ALA A 40 12.25 6.58 5.55
N GLN A 41 13.00 6.80 4.47
CA GLN A 41 14.13 7.75 4.42
C GLN A 41 13.75 9.15 3.93
N ALA A 42 12.58 9.32 3.31
CA ALA A 42 12.16 10.59 2.75
C ALA A 42 11.99 11.67 3.85
N SER A 43 12.59 12.85 3.64
CA SER A 43 12.49 13.98 4.57
C SER A 43 11.11 14.65 4.59
N LYS A 44 10.30 14.45 3.53
CA LYS A 44 8.94 14.97 3.41
C LYS A 44 7.90 13.89 3.78
N PRO A 45 6.72 14.28 4.27
CA PRO A 45 5.58 13.36 4.39
C PRO A 45 5.29 12.65 3.08
N CYS A 46 4.95 11.37 3.17
CA CYS A 46 4.61 10.51 2.05
C CYS A 46 3.17 10.04 2.15
N ILE A 47 2.49 10.02 1.01
CA ILE A 47 1.18 9.41 0.83
C ILE A 47 1.40 8.12 0.06
N VAL A 48 1.31 6.98 0.72
CA VAL A 48 1.52 5.67 0.09
C VAL A 48 0.20 5.12 -0.46
N PHE A 49 0.22 4.57 -1.68
CA PHE A 49 -0.98 4.04 -2.34
C PHE A 49 -0.69 2.75 -3.13
N LYS A 50 -1.78 2.11 -3.57
CA LYS A 50 -1.82 0.73 -4.12
C LYS A 50 -1.33 -0.33 -3.13
N VAL A 51 -1.49 -0.14 -1.82
CA VAL A 51 -1.02 -1.11 -0.81
C VAL A 51 -1.59 -2.52 -1.01
N LEU A 52 -2.81 -2.64 -1.56
CA LEU A 52 -3.48 -3.90 -1.92
C LEU A 52 -3.16 -4.43 -3.32
N ALA A 53 -2.12 -3.92 -3.99
CA ALA A 53 -1.72 -4.33 -5.35
C ALA A 53 -2.88 -4.30 -6.38
N ALA A 54 -3.75 -3.29 -6.30
CA ALA A 54 -4.98 -3.20 -7.11
C ALA A 54 -5.83 -4.50 -7.09
N ASN A 55 -5.89 -5.16 -5.94
CA ASN A 55 -6.57 -6.45 -5.72
C ASN A 55 -6.00 -7.59 -6.58
N ARG A 56 -4.71 -7.56 -6.94
CA ARG A 56 -4.02 -8.63 -7.70
C ARG A 56 -3.21 -9.60 -6.83
N LYS A 57 -3.08 -9.32 -5.53
CA LYS A 57 -2.45 -10.19 -4.52
C LYS A 57 -3.53 -10.87 -3.65
N PRO A 58 -3.17 -11.88 -2.81
CA PRO A 58 -4.12 -12.71 -2.09
C PRO A 58 -5.27 -11.92 -1.47
N ALA A 59 -6.49 -12.39 -1.75
CA ALA A 59 -7.73 -11.75 -1.35
C ALA A 59 -8.20 -12.25 0.04
N GLY A 60 -9.18 -11.55 0.62
CA GLY A 60 -9.72 -11.87 1.94
C GLY A 60 -9.08 -11.04 3.06
N GLU A 61 -9.61 -11.19 4.27
CA GLU A 61 -9.23 -10.37 5.43
C GLU A 61 -7.73 -10.50 5.76
N GLU A 62 -7.20 -11.73 5.76
CA GLU A 62 -5.78 -11.99 6.05
C GLU A 62 -4.83 -11.30 5.06
N GLY A 63 -5.15 -11.35 3.76
CA GLY A 63 -4.34 -10.69 2.73
C GLY A 63 -4.39 -9.16 2.84
N VAL A 64 -5.55 -8.60 3.17
CA VAL A 64 -5.72 -7.17 3.44
C VAL A 64 -4.95 -6.76 4.69
N GLU A 65 -5.04 -7.54 5.78
CA GLU A 65 -4.29 -7.29 7.01
C GLU A 65 -2.79 -7.35 6.77
N ALA A 66 -2.27 -8.36 6.08
CA ALA A 66 -0.84 -8.46 5.78
C ALA A 66 -0.34 -7.27 4.94
N ALA A 67 -1.14 -6.81 3.97
CA ALA A 67 -0.78 -5.66 3.14
C ALA A 67 -0.80 -4.33 3.92
N LEU A 68 -1.80 -4.13 4.78
CA LEU A 68 -1.89 -2.96 5.65
C LEU A 68 -0.78 -2.97 6.71
N ARG A 69 -0.52 -4.11 7.35
CA ARG A 69 0.56 -4.30 8.32
C ARG A 69 1.91 -3.92 7.72
N PHE A 70 2.22 -4.46 6.54
CA PHE A 70 3.42 -4.07 5.82
C PHE A 70 3.50 -2.56 5.58
N ALA A 71 2.40 -1.92 5.16
CA ALA A 71 2.40 -0.48 4.95
C ALA A 71 2.73 0.28 6.25
N TYR A 72 2.02 -0.01 7.34
CA TYR A 72 2.19 0.70 8.62
C TYR A 72 3.56 0.44 9.28
N GLU A 73 4.16 -0.73 9.10
CA GLU A 73 5.52 -1.03 9.59
C GLU A 73 6.63 -0.25 8.85
N HIS A 74 6.35 0.28 7.66
CA HIS A 74 7.37 0.87 6.77
C HIS A 74 7.15 2.36 6.47
N ILE A 75 6.12 2.99 7.03
CA ILE A 75 5.90 4.43 6.92
C ILE A 75 6.21 5.15 8.23
N LYS A 76 6.39 6.47 8.16
CA LYS A 76 6.58 7.31 9.34
C LYS A 76 5.22 7.70 9.94
N PRO A 77 5.14 8.10 11.22
CA PRO A 77 3.91 8.60 11.83
C PRO A 77 3.28 9.82 11.13
N THR A 78 4.05 10.56 10.34
CA THR A 78 3.60 11.72 9.57
C THR A 78 3.10 11.37 8.16
N ASP A 79 3.22 10.11 7.76
CA ASP A 79 2.81 9.62 6.45
C ASP A 79 1.35 9.13 6.47
N VAL A 80 0.76 8.98 5.27
CA VAL A 80 -0.64 8.56 5.09
C VAL A 80 -0.72 7.34 4.19
N VAL A 81 -1.54 6.36 4.56
CA VAL A 81 -1.92 5.24 3.69
C VAL A 81 -3.24 5.54 2.98
N ILE A 82 -3.24 5.50 1.64
CA ILE A 82 -4.46 5.57 0.82
C ILE A 82 -4.84 4.17 0.33
N VAL A 83 -6.05 3.75 0.69
CA VAL A 83 -6.63 2.46 0.31
C VAL A 83 -7.85 2.70 -0.58
N GLY A 84 -7.81 2.17 -1.81
CA GLY A 84 -8.96 2.16 -2.70
C GLY A 84 -9.94 1.06 -2.31
N MET A 85 -11.25 1.38 -2.30
CA MET A 85 -12.31 0.47 -1.84
C MET A 85 -13.52 0.52 -2.80
N TRP A 86 -14.26 -0.58 -2.86
CA TRP A 86 -15.52 -0.75 -3.56
C TRP A 86 -16.67 -1.06 -2.57
N GLN A 87 -17.31 0.00 -2.07
CA GLN A 87 -18.31 -0.05 -1.00
C GLN A 87 -19.67 -0.68 -1.36
N ARG A 88 -19.91 -1.03 -2.64
CA ARG A 88 -21.24 -1.48 -3.08
C ARG A 88 -21.65 -2.84 -2.51
N CYS A 89 -20.68 -3.72 -2.22
CA CYS A 89 -20.95 -5.10 -1.82
C CYS A 89 -20.75 -5.35 -0.32
N ARG A 90 -19.86 -4.58 0.33
CA ARG A 90 -19.41 -4.77 1.72
C ARG A 90 -18.93 -3.45 2.31
N ASP A 91 -18.97 -3.31 3.63
CA ASP A 91 -18.41 -2.17 4.36
C ASP A 91 -16.88 -2.31 4.50
N GLN A 92 -16.18 -2.09 3.40
CA GLN A 92 -14.72 -2.16 3.41
C GLN A 92 -14.07 -1.02 4.21
N VAL A 93 -14.82 0.05 4.54
CA VAL A 93 -14.28 1.16 5.35
C VAL A 93 -14.20 0.70 6.80
N GLY A 94 -15.29 0.12 7.32
CA GLY A 94 -15.33 -0.49 8.65
C GLY A 94 -14.29 -1.59 8.79
N GLU A 95 -14.30 -2.56 7.86
CA GLU A 95 -13.34 -3.69 7.85
C GLU A 95 -11.88 -3.21 7.87
N ASN A 96 -11.50 -2.31 6.96
CA ASN A 96 -10.12 -1.79 6.93
C ASN A 96 -9.77 -1.00 8.19
N THR A 97 -10.71 -0.22 8.73
CA THR A 97 -10.48 0.57 9.96
C THR A 97 -10.27 -0.35 11.16
N GLU A 98 -11.03 -1.43 11.29
CA GLU A 98 -10.87 -2.43 12.36
C GLU A 98 -9.51 -3.12 12.26
N ILE A 99 -9.11 -3.56 11.06
CA ILE A 99 -7.80 -4.14 10.81
C ILE A 99 -6.68 -3.17 11.24
N VAL A 100 -6.73 -1.91 10.81
CA VAL A 100 -5.72 -0.90 11.17
C VAL A 100 -5.68 -0.64 12.67
N ARG A 101 -6.83 -0.60 13.35
CA ARG A 101 -6.88 -0.48 14.82
C ARG A 101 -6.22 -1.68 15.51
N ARG A 102 -6.39 -2.91 15.00
CA ARG A 102 -5.69 -4.08 15.54
C ARG A 102 -4.18 -4.00 15.32
N ILE A 103 -3.75 -3.58 14.12
CA ILE A 103 -2.33 -3.43 13.77
C ILE A 103 -1.66 -2.40 14.70
N LEU A 104 -2.23 -1.19 14.80
CA LEU A 104 -1.62 -0.07 15.53
C LEU A 104 -1.91 -0.09 17.05
N GLY A 105 -2.98 -0.76 17.47
CA GLY A 105 -3.36 -0.88 18.87
C GLY A 105 -2.65 -2.01 19.62
N ALA A 106 -1.99 -2.93 18.92
CA ALA A 106 -1.25 -4.04 19.53
C ALA A 106 0.14 -3.63 20.07
N GLU A 107 0.64 -2.44 19.75
CA GLU A 107 1.96 -1.94 20.19
C GLU A 107 1.91 -1.12 21.50
N GLY A 108 0.88 -1.34 22.33
CA GLY A 108 0.63 -0.58 23.56
C GLY A 108 0.29 -1.41 24.79
N SER A 109 0.97 -2.55 25.01
CA SER A 109 0.96 -3.29 26.29
C SER A 109 2.36 -3.68 26.74
#